data_AF-A0A529L682-F1
#
_entry.id   AF-A0A529L682-F1
#
_cell.length_a   1.000
_cell.length_b   1.000
_cell.length_c   1.000
_cell.angle_alpha   90.00
_cell.angle_beta   90.00
_cell.angle_gamma   90.00
#
_symmetry.space_group_name_H-M   'P 1'
#
loop_
_entity.id
_entity.type
_entity.pdbx_description
1 polymer ?
#
loop_
_entity_poly.entity_id
_entity_poly.type
_entity_poly.pdbx_seq_one_letter_code
_entity_poly.pdbx_strand_id
1 'polypeptide(L)'
;QGSGDVVKVKVPSWRPDIDGKADLVEEVMRIHGVDNILAQPLTSHDAVNGKILTTLQVRTRAAKRALAVRGMMEAVTWSFIPAKHAELFGGDQPGQQRGPHVG
;
A
#
# COMPACT_ATOMS: atom_id res chain seq x y z
N GLN A 1 -33.50 16.90 4.26
CA GLN A 1 -34.26 18.16 4.03
C GLN A 1 -33.34 19.34 4.32
N GLY A 2 -33.37 20.34 3.45
CA GLY A 2 -32.53 21.53 3.47
C GLY A 2 -32.27 21.99 2.04
N SER A 3 -32.42 23.29 1.77
CA SER A 3 -32.21 23.90 0.44
C SER A 3 -31.00 24.85 0.43
N GLY A 4 -30.16 24.79 1.47
CA GLY A 4 -28.93 25.58 1.60
C GLY A 4 -27.72 24.68 1.87
N ASP A 5 -26.61 25.28 2.29
CA ASP A 5 -25.31 24.61 2.45
C ASP A 5 -25.30 23.45 3.46
N VAL A 6 -26.30 23.39 4.33
CA VAL A 6 -26.47 22.34 5.34
C VAL A 6 -27.79 21.60 5.12
N VAL A 7 -27.70 20.28 5.00
CA VAL A 7 -28.85 19.39 4.87
C VAL A 7 -28.95 18.45 6.06
N LYS A 8 -30.17 18.28 6.60
CA LYS A 8 -30.46 17.27 7.62
C LYS A 8 -30.84 15.96 6.94
N VAL A 9 -30.08 14.91 7.20
CA VAL A 9 -30.29 13.57 6.63
C VAL A 9 -30.72 12.61 7.74
N LYS A 10 -31.66 11.71 7.43
CA LYS A 10 -32.05 10.61 8.31
C LYS A 10 -31.69 9.31 7.61
N VAL A 11 -30.85 8.51 8.25
CA VAL A 11 -30.44 7.20 7.75
C VAL A 11 -31.61 6.22 7.90
N PRO A 12 -31.96 5.46 6.85
CA PRO A 12 -32.97 4.43 6.96
C PRO A 12 -32.45 3.21 7.74
N SER A 13 -33.34 2.49 8.43
CA SER A 13 -32.97 1.41 9.34
C SER A 13 -32.25 0.22 8.70
N TRP A 14 -32.37 0.04 7.39
CA TRP A 14 -31.70 -1.03 6.63
C TRP A 14 -30.30 -0.64 6.13
N ARG A 15 -29.81 0.56 6.47
CA ARG A 15 -28.44 1.04 6.16
C ARG A 15 -27.62 1.21 7.44
N PRO A 16 -27.28 0.11 8.14
CA PRO A 16 -26.47 0.17 9.37
C PRO A 16 -25.00 0.53 9.09
N ASP A 17 -24.59 0.55 7.82
CA ASP A 17 -23.27 0.92 7.34
C ASP A 17 -23.04 2.45 7.29
N ILE A 18 -24.07 3.26 7.48
CA ILE A 18 -23.96 4.73 7.52
C ILE A 18 -23.94 5.20 8.98
N ASP A 19 -22.79 5.66 9.44
CA ASP A 19 -22.57 6.15 10.82
C ASP A 19 -22.14 7.63 10.85
N GLY A 20 -21.59 8.15 9.75
CA GLY A 20 -21.00 9.49 9.72
C GLY A 20 -21.17 10.26 8.41
N LYS A 21 -20.60 11.47 8.40
CA LYS A 21 -20.64 12.36 7.23
C LYS A 21 -19.88 11.78 6.04
N ALA A 22 -18.80 11.04 6.29
CA ALA A 22 -17.98 10.45 5.23
C ALA A 22 -18.79 9.45 4.39
N ASP A 23 -19.61 8.62 5.04
CA ASP A 23 -20.45 7.63 4.36
C ASP A 23 -21.49 8.31 3.46
N LEU A 24 -22.08 9.42 3.92
CA LEU A 24 -23.00 10.22 3.09
C LEU A 24 -22.30 10.85 1.88
N VAL A 25 -21.05 11.33 2.05
CA VAL A 25 -20.24 11.85 0.94
C VAL A 25 -19.94 10.73 -0.07
N GLU A 26 -19.60 9.53 0.41
CA GLU A 26 -19.39 8.36 -0.45
C GLU A 26 -20.66 8.02 -1.23
N GLU A 27 -21.84 8.02 -0.61
CA GLU A 27 -23.10 7.72 -1.30
C GLU A 27 -23.45 8.76 -2.36
N VAL A 28 -23.21 10.05 -2.08
CA VAL A 28 -23.35 11.11 -3.09
C VAL A 28 -22.38 10.90 -4.24
N MET A 29 -21.12 10.60 -3.94
CA MET A 29 -20.10 10.29 -4.95
C MET A 29 -20.49 9.06 -5.78
N ARG A 30 -21.02 8.01 -5.16
CA ARG A 30 -21.45 6.77 -5.83
C ARG A 30 -22.59 7.02 -6.80
N ILE A 31 -23.59 7.80 -6.40
CA ILE A 31 -24.75 8.14 -7.26
C ILE A 31 -24.34 9.11 -8.36
N HIS A 32 -23.48 10.08 -8.06
CA HIS A 32 -22.97 11.03 -9.05
C HIS A 32 -22.08 10.35 -10.10
N GLY A 33 -21.36 9.31 -9.70
CA GLY A 33 -20.39 8.60 -10.53
C GLY A 33 -18.99 9.21 -10.39
N VAL A 34 -18.01 8.36 -10.10
CA VAL A 34 -16.62 8.78 -9.89
C VAL A 34 -16.02 9.44 -11.13
N ASP A 35 -16.39 8.96 -12.31
CA ASP A 35 -15.91 9.49 -13.60
C ASP A 35 -16.33 10.94 -13.86
N ASN A 36 -17.38 11.42 -13.18
CA ASN A 36 -17.86 12.79 -13.30
C ASN A 36 -17.12 13.76 -12.36
N ILE A 37 -16.30 13.26 -11.44
CA ILE A 37 -15.52 14.08 -10.51
C ILE A 37 -14.22 14.51 -11.20
N LEU A 38 -14.09 15.81 -11.44
CA LEU A 38 -12.87 16.38 -12.01
C LEU A 38 -11.67 16.15 -11.08
N ALA A 39 -10.65 15.45 -11.58
CA ALA A 39 -9.41 15.24 -10.85
C ALA A 39 -8.74 16.59 -10.57
N GLN A 40 -8.52 16.89 -9.30
CA GLN A 40 -7.73 18.05 -8.88
C GLN A 40 -6.42 17.56 -8.27
N PRO A 41 -5.27 18.12 -8.68
CA PRO A 41 -4.01 17.82 -8.02
C PRO A 41 -4.07 18.28 -6.58
N LEU A 42 -3.48 17.49 -5.67
CA LEU A 42 -3.24 17.96 -4.31
C LEU A 42 -2.37 19.21 -4.36
N THR A 43 -2.71 20.20 -3.53
CA THR A 43 -1.85 21.37 -3.36
C THR A 43 -0.47 20.91 -2.89
N SER A 44 0.58 21.36 -3.57
CA SER A 44 1.93 21.09 -3.10
C SER A 44 2.09 21.80 -1.76
N HIS A 45 2.35 21.04 -0.70
CA HIS A 45 3.07 21.61 0.43
C HIS A 45 4.45 22.05 -0.09
N ASP A 46 4.96 23.19 0.38
CA ASP A 46 6.22 23.76 -0.08
C ASP A 46 7.27 22.66 -0.29
N ALA A 47 7.89 22.66 -1.47
CA ALA A 47 8.79 21.61 -1.91
C ALA A 47 9.97 21.47 -0.95
N VAL A 48 9.83 20.62 0.07
CA VAL A 48 10.98 20.17 0.83
C VAL A 48 11.72 19.23 -0.11
N ASN A 49 12.72 19.77 -0.80
CA ASN A 49 13.75 19.05 -1.56
C ASN A 49 14.60 18.16 -0.64
N GLY A 50 13.95 17.34 0.20
CA GLY A 50 14.58 16.29 0.95
C GLY A 50 15.06 15.22 -0.01
N LYS A 51 16.14 14.52 0.35
CA LYS A 51 16.56 13.32 -0.38
C LYS A 51 15.38 12.35 -0.40
N ILE A 52 14.73 12.23 -1.56
CA ILE A 52 13.60 11.32 -1.81
C ILE A 52 14.04 9.87 -1.52
N LEU A 53 15.33 9.57 -1.71
CA LEU A 53 15.90 8.26 -1.52
C LEU A 53 16.82 8.20 -0.30
N THR A 54 16.62 7.16 0.51
CA THR A 54 17.55 6.83 1.59
C THR A 54 18.89 6.34 1.02
N THR A 55 19.95 6.44 1.81
CA THR A 55 21.27 5.89 1.45
C THR A 55 21.20 4.42 1.07
N LEU A 56 20.35 3.62 1.75
CA LEU A 56 20.16 2.21 1.45
C LEU A 56 19.55 2.01 0.06
N GLN A 57 18.50 2.77 -0.30
CA GLN A 57 17.88 2.68 -1.62
C GLN A 57 18.85 3.06 -2.75
N VAL A 58 19.69 4.07 -2.53
CA VAL A 58 20.75 4.46 -3.48
C VAL A 58 21.75 3.30 -3.67
N ARG A 59 22.22 2.72 -2.56
CA ARG A 59 23.18 1.59 -2.60
C ARG A 59 22.58 0.35 -3.25
N THR A 60 21.35 -0.02 -2.92
CA THR A 60 20.66 -1.17 -3.52
C THR A 60 20.55 -1.01 -5.04
N ARG A 61 20.18 0.19 -5.52
CA ARG A 61 20.12 0.47 -6.97
C ARG A 61 21.50 0.39 -7.64
N ALA A 62 22.54 0.92 -6.99
CA ALA A 62 23.89 0.86 -7.51
C ALA A 62 24.40 -0.59 -7.60
N ALA A 63 24.18 -1.40 -6.56
CA ALA A 63 24.57 -2.81 -6.53
C ALA A 63 23.88 -3.62 -7.63
N LYS A 64 22.55 -3.49 -7.79
CA LYS A 64 21.81 -4.16 -8.86
C LYS A 64 22.38 -3.86 -10.25
N ARG A 65 22.64 -2.57 -10.54
CA ARG A 65 23.25 -2.16 -11.81
C ARG A 65 24.66 -2.75 -12.00
N ALA A 66 25.49 -2.74 -10.96
CA ALA A 66 26.83 -3.30 -11.04
C ALA A 66 26.84 -4.81 -11.34
N LEU A 67 25.91 -5.57 -10.76
CA LEU A 67 25.75 -7.01 -11.03
C LEU A 67 25.23 -7.27 -12.46
N ALA A 68 24.28 -6.46 -12.93
CA ALA A 68 23.75 -6.57 -14.29
C ALA A 68 24.82 -6.34 -15.36
N VAL A 69 25.69 -5.34 -15.17
CA VAL A 69 26.84 -5.08 -16.08
C VAL A 69 27.81 -6.26 -16.15
N ARG A 70 27.84 -7.11 -15.11
CA ARG A 70 28.63 -8.34 -15.06
C ARG A 70 27.90 -9.57 -15.61
N GLY A 71 26.73 -9.40 -16.23
CA GLY A 71 25.96 -10.47 -16.84
C GLY A 71 25.07 -11.27 -15.89
N MET A 72 24.85 -10.79 -14.65
CA MET A 72 23.94 -11.44 -13.71
C MET A 72 22.49 -11.02 -13.95
N MET A 73 21.56 -11.94 -13.74
CA MET A 73 20.11 -11.70 -13.83
C MET A 73 19.49 -11.58 -12.45
N GLU A 74 18.55 -10.65 -12.28
CA GLU A 74 17.77 -10.54 -11.05
C GLU A 74 16.71 -11.67 -11.00
N ALA A 75 16.65 -12.37 -9.88
CA ALA A 75 15.65 -13.39 -9.60
C ALA A 75 14.76 -12.95 -8.44
N VAL A 76 13.45 -13.16 -8.57
CA VAL A 76 12.48 -12.98 -7.48
C VAL A 76 12.00 -14.37 -7.09
N THR A 77 12.28 -14.76 -5.85
CA THR A 77 11.96 -16.10 -5.33
C THR A 77 10.97 -16.02 -4.18
N TRP A 78 10.43 -17.17 -3.79
CA TRP A 78 9.64 -17.28 -2.58
C TRP A 78 10.45 -16.91 -1.34
N SER A 79 9.81 -16.23 -0.40
CA SER A 79 10.42 -15.87 0.90
C SER A 79 10.65 -17.09 1.80
N PHE A 80 9.96 -18.21 1.51
CA PHE A 80 10.05 -19.45 2.29
C PHE A 80 10.73 -20.55 1.48
N ILE A 81 11.56 -21.31 2.17
CA ILE A 81 12.22 -22.52 1.67
C ILE A 81 12.02 -23.65 2.70
N PRO A 82 12.13 -24.92 2.31
CA PRO A 82 12.08 -26.04 3.26
C PRO A 82 13.09 -25.87 4.40
N ALA A 83 12.70 -26.23 5.63
CA ALA A 83 13.55 -26.07 6.82
C ALA A 83 14.94 -26.70 6.64
N LYS A 84 14.99 -27.93 6.10
CA LYS A 84 16.25 -28.63 5.76
C LYS A 84 17.20 -27.83 4.86
N HIS A 85 16.68 -26.97 3.98
CA HIS A 85 17.51 -26.11 3.13
C HIS A 85 17.90 -24.84 3.88
N ALA A 86 17.03 -24.28 4.72
CA ALA A 86 17.32 -23.10 5.54
C ALA A 86 18.42 -23.36 6.59
N GLU A 87 18.49 -24.58 7.14
CA GLU A 87 19.55 -25.00 8.07
C GLU A 87 20.96 -24.82 7.47
N LEU A 88 21.11 -25.03 6.15
CA LEU A 88 22.39 -24.81 5.45
C LEU A 88 22.85 -23.34 5.44
N PHE A 89 21.95 -22.40 5.72
CA PHE A 89 22.20 -20.95 5.69
C PHE A 89 21.98 -20.27 7.05
N GLY A 90 21.91 -21.03 8.15
CA GLY A 90 21.76 -20.49 9.51
C GLY A 90 20.32 -20.15 9.92
N GLY A 91 19.32 -20.80 9.31
CA GLY A 91 17.90 -20.56 9.58
C GLY A 91 17.33 -21.17 10.87
N ASP A 92 18.16 -21.67 11.79
CA ASP A 92 17.77 -22.32 13.04
C ASP A 92 17.79 -21.39 14.28
N GLN A 93 17.95 -20.08 14.06
CA GLN A 93 18.04 -19.10 15.15
C GLN A 93 16.68 -18.81 15.83
N PRO A 94 16.67 -18.55 17.16
CA PRO A 94 15.46 -18.19 17.89
C PRO A 94 14.89 -16.86 17.37
N GLY A 95 13.65 -16.89 16.87
CA GLY A 95 12.96 -15.74 16.26
C GLY A 95 12.52 -15.96 14.80
N GLN A 96 12.97 -17.05 14.16
CA GLN A 96 12.54 -17.42 12.82
C GLN A 96 11.13 -18.04 12.85
N GLN A 97 10.19 -17.48 12.08
CA GLN A 97 8.87 -18.11 11.89
C GLN A 97 9.05 -19.40 11.08
N ARG A 98 8.70 -20.55 11.66
CA ARG A 98 8.56 -21.79 10.89
C ARG A 98 7.39 -21.58 9.94
N GLY A 99 7.67 -21.57 8.63
CA GLY A 99 6.63 -21.53 7.61
C GLY A 99 5.65 -22.69 7.77
N PRO A 100 4.45 -22.61 7.19
CA PRO A 100 3.47 -23.69 7.28
C PRO A 100 4.09 -24.99 6.76
N HIS A 101 3.89 -26.10 7.49
CA HIS A 101 4.23 -27.44 7.03
C HIS A 101 3.39 -27.76 5.80
N VAL A 102 3.93 -27.52 4.61
CA VAL A 102 3.37 -28.07 3.38
C VAL A 102 3.84 -29.52 3.32
N GLY A 103 2.91 -30.44 3.59
CA GLY A 103 3.12 -31.89 3.56
C GLY A 103 3.40 -32.43 2.17
#